data_AF-A0A7W0JMW1-F1
#
_entry.id   AF-A0A7W0JMW1-F1
#
_cell.length_a   1.000
_cell.length_b   1.000
_cell.length_c   1.000
_cell.angle_alpha   90.00
_cell.angle_beta   90.00
_cell.angle_gamma   90.00
#
_symmetry.space_group_name_H-M   'P 1'
#
loop_
_entity.id
_entity.type
_entity.pdbx_description
1 polymer ?
#
loop_
_entity_poly.entity_id
_entity_poly.type
_entity_poly.pdbx_seq_one_letter_code
_entity_poly.pdbx_strand_id
1 'polypeptide(L)'
;FGWLWSGSDYANTSLQTAAVDSTQPPDAAPPSQVSVRWSEPSGPTAAGAVQDGTVIVGDPNGLRGLDPATGEERWHYRRTTAQLCDWTTEDGVVVAAFRSGDGCDEALALDAGTGARVWYRNVSLADEAGLSSTNQLTVAATPTGLTAFGTTYNGLRWRYRPPENCRIADSRAGDVGVAVVLDCSAVPSLVLLDGFSGESKWTGVLPPGPARIVTAGGVVAVLATDLTGALQVFDREGVLLVSLRDPSLVGSAGADPSALLVGSRLALFTGSALVTVDTGAGAVAWVATATTRPALLDAGLLVYDGTDFVQLDLRTGLAVRRIAVDGAPPPVGAAVQRIGARIVVSSADGVTVYG
;
A
#
# COMPACT_ATOMS: atom_id res chain seq x y z
N PHE A 1 37.88 -27.79 4.14
CA PHE A 1 36.98 -27.35 3.06
C PHE A 1 35.82 -26.43 3.53
N GLY A 2 35.81 -25.89 4.77
CA GLY A 2 34.66 -25.13 5.30
C GLY A 2 34.76 -23.59 5.31
N TRP A 3 35.91 -23.00 4.96
CA TRP A 3 36.14 -21.55 5.13
C TRP A 3 35.82 -20.69 3.89
N LEU A 4 35.50 -21.30 2.75
CA LEU A 4 35.26 -20.55 1.50
C LEU A 4 33.87 -19.91 1.41
N TRP A 5 32.93 -20.29 2.29
CA TRP A 5 31.52 -19.90 2.18
C TRP A 5 30.97 -19.16 3.40
N SER A 6 31.74 -19.03 4.49
CA SER A 6 31.27 -18.46 5.76
C SER A 6 30.89 -16.98 5.69
N GLY A 7 31.35 -16.25 4.66
CA GLY A 7 30.96 -14.86 4.39
C GLY A 7 30.00 -14.67 3.21
N SER A 8 29.52 -15.76 2.58
CA SER A 8 28.62 -15.67 1.42
C SER A 8 27.21 -15.25 1.81
N ASP A 9 26.45 -14.65 0.88
CA ASP A 9 25.03 -14.33 1.10
C ASP A 9 24.21 -15.56 1.47
N TYR A 10 24.56 -16.73 0.93
CA TYR A 10 23.91 -17.99 1.28
C TYR A 10 24.11 -18.33 2.76
N ALA A 11 25.34 -18.22 3.28
CA ALA A 11 25.63 -18.50 4.68
C ALA A 11 25.04 -17.46 5.65
N ASN A 12 24.82 -16.24 5.18
CA ASN A 12 24.22 -15.14 5.93
C ASN A 12 22.70 -15.04 5.77
N THR A 13 22.06 -16.01 5.09
CA THR A 13 20.62 -16.08 4.90
C THR A 13 20.03 -17.25 5.67
N SER A 14 19.07 -16.99 6.54
CA SER A 14 18.18 -18.00 7.13
C SER A 14 16.84 -17.97 6.40
N LEU A 15 16.47 -19.08 5.77
CA LEU A 15 15.20 -19.26 5.10
C LEU A 15 14.54 -20.53 5.62
N GLN A 16 13.36 -20.39 6.21
CA GLN A 16 12.47 -21.49 6.53
C GLN A 16 11.19 -21.29 5.73
N THR A 17 10.86 -22.23 4.86
CA THR A 17 9.60 -22.25 4.13
C THR A 17 8.55 -23.06 4.89
N ALA A 18 7.28 -22.71 4.72
CA ALA A 18 6.19 -23.51 5.26
C ALA A 18 6.14 -24.86 4.53
N ALA A 19 5.99 -25.95 5.29
CA ALA A 19 5.89 -27.30 4.72
C ALA A 19 4.55 -27.57 4.01
N VAL A 20 3.53 -26.77 4.32
CA VAL A 20 2.19 -26.84 3.75
C VAL A 20 1.79 -25.43 3.35
N ASP A 21 1.20 -25.32 2.16
CA ASP A 21 0.64 -24.07 1.66
C ASP A 21 -0.32 -23.46 2.68
N SER A 22 -0.39 -22.13 2.68
CA SER A 22 -1.44 -21.44 3.40
C SER A 22 -2.78 -21.76 2.75
N THR A 23 -3.72 -22.23 3.57
CA THR A 23 -5.11 -22.30 3.15
C THR A 23 -5.73 -20.94 3.47
N GLN A 24 -6.05 -20.16 2.44
CA GLN A 24 -6.86 -18.96 2.62
C GLN A 24 -8.17 -19.36 3.34
N PRO A 25 -8.44 -18.81 4.54
CA PRO A 25 -9.67 -19.13 5.23
C PRO A 25 -10.87 -18.73 4.36
N PRO A 26 -11.94 -19.55 4.31
CA PRO A 26 -13.13 -19.21 3.55
C PRO A 26 -13.66 -17.84 3.92
N ASP A 27 -14.21 -17.13 2.93
CA ASP A 27 -14.81 -15.84 3.18
C ASP A 27 -15.98 -15.95 4.16
N ALA A 28 -15.86 -15.21 5.25
CA ALA A 28 -16.82 -15.21 6.34
C ALA A 28 -16.92 -13.79 6.89
N ALA A 29 -18.15 -13.38 7.21
CA ALA A 29 -18.37 -12.11 7.89
C ALA A 29 -17.69 -12.16 9.27
N PRO A 30 -17.02 -11.06 9.71
CA PRO A 30 -16.53 -10.98 11.08
C PRO A 30 -17.66 -11.18 12.09
N PRO A 31 -17.41 -11.56 13.36
CA PRO A 31 -18.45 -11.61 14.39
C PRO A 31 -19.01 -10.19 14.70
N SER A 32 -20.07 -10.09 15.50
CA SER A 32 -20.65 -8.79 15.91
C SER A 32 -19.83 -8.06 16.98
N GLN A 33 -18.89 -8.75 17.61
CA GLN A 33 -17.90 -8.22 18.53
C GLN A 33 -16.57 -8.93 18.28
N VAL A 34 -15.47 -8.19 18.29
CA VAL A 34 -14.11 -8.70 18.14
C VAL A 34 -13.24 -8.19 19.28
N SER A 35 -12.23 -8.97 19.64
CA SER A 35 -11.15 -8.52 20.51
C SER A 35 -9.79 -8.82 19.87
N VAL A 36 -8.74 -8.21 20.40
CA VAL A 36 -7.37 -8.49 19.96
C VAL A 36 -7.05 -9.96 20.25
N ARG A 37 -6.72 -10.71 19.20
CA ARG A 37 -6.24 -12.08 19.31
C ARG A 37 -4.74 -12.12 19.55
N TRP A 38 -4.01 -11.34 18.78
CA TRP A 38 -2.57 -11.15 18.89
C TRP A 38 -2.15 -9.89 18.12
N SER A 39 -0.96 -9.39 18.45
CA SER A 39 -0.29 -8.29 17.76
C SER A 39 1.20 -8.59 17.65
N GLU A 40 1.82 -8.12 16.57
CA GLU A 40 3.25 -8.26 16.33
C GLU A 40 3.82 -6.93 15.81
N PRO A 41 4.97 -6.45 16.32
CA PRO A 41 5.67 -5.32 15.72
C PRO A 41 6.05 -5.61 14.27
N SER A 42 5.97 -4.60 13.42
CA SER A 42 6.35 -4.70 12.01
C SER A 42 6.84 -3.35 11.52
N GLY A 43 7.83 -3.36 10.64
CA GLY A 43 8.15 -2.21 9.81
C GLY A 43 6.95 -1.83 8.92
N PRO A 44 6.91 -0.56 8.47
CA PRO A 44 5.79 -0.05 7.68
C PRO A 44 5.63 -0.81 6.36
N THR A 45 4.40 -0.87 5.85
CA THR A 45 4.11 -1.27 4.47
C THR A 45 2.92 -0.50 3.91
N ALA A 46 2.99 -0.15 2.62
CA ALA A 46 1.94 0.62 1.94
C ALA A 46 0.75 -0.23 1.45
N ALA A 47 0.96 -1.52 1.17
CA ALA A 47 -0.03 -2.39 0.51
C ALA A 47 -0.91 -3.20 1.49
N GLY A 48 -0.63 -3.11 2.79
CA GLY A 48 -1.22 -3.98 3.80
C GLY A 48 -0.38 -5.23 4.07
N ALA A 49 -0.68 -5.90 5.17
CA ALA A 49 0.10 -7.00 5.70
C ALA A 49 -0.48 -8.38 5.39
N VAL A 50 -1.57 -8.52 4.64
CA VAL A 50 -2.21 -9.82 4.38
C VAL A 50 -2.11 -10.20 2.91
N GLN A 51 -1.62 -11.41 2.64
CA GLN A 51 -1.61 -12.02 1.31
C GLN A 51 -1.71 -13.54 1.42
N ASP A 52 -2.50 -14.17 0.55
CA ASP A 52 -2.67 -15.63 0.40
C ASP A 52 -2.88 -16.38 1.71
N GLY A 53 -3.68 -15.84 2.63
CA GLY A 53 -3.96 -16.53 3.89
C GLY A 53 -2.87 -16.38 4.97
N THR A 54 -1.88 -15.52 4.76
CA THR A 54 -0.77 -15.26 5.68
C THR A 54 -0.76 -13.79 6.10
N VAL A 55 -0.40 -13.53 7.36
CA VAL A 55 -0.07 -12.17 7.83
C VAL A 55 1.45 -12.00 7.75
N ILE A 56 1.91 -11.03 6.98
CA ILE A 56 3.32 -10.74 6.76
C ILE A 56 3.76 -9.59 7.65
N VAL A 57 4.90 -9.77 8.32
CA VAL A 57 5.54 -8.72 9.12
C VAL A 57 6.98 -8.53 8.66
N GLY A 58 7.40 -7.26 8.63
CA GLY A 58 8.77 -6.86 8.33
C GLY A 58 9.57 -6.62 9.60
N ASP A 59 10.71 -7.29 9.72
CA ASP A 59 11.73 -7.03 10.74
C ASP A 59 12.90 -6.27 10.10
N PRO A 60 13.78 -5.61 10.89
CA PRO A 60 14.93 -4.86 10.34
C PRO A 60 15.83 -5.64 9.39
N ASN A 61 15.82 -6.98 9.48
CA ASN A 61 16.73 -7.87 8.77
C ASN A 61 15.98 -8.90 7.89
N GLY A 62 14.67 -8.77 7.72
CA GLY A 62 13.91 -9.84 7.06
C GLY A 62 12.41 -9.73 7.14
N LEU A 63 11.76 -10.82 6.73
CA LEU A 63 10.31 -10.97 6.69
C LEU A 63 9.91 -12.26 7.41
N ARG A 64 8.73 -12.24 8.01
CA ARG A 64 8.04 -13.44 8.51
C ARG A 64 6.63 -13.51 7.95
N GLY A 65 6.18 -14.72 7.70
CA GLY A 65 4.76 -15.04 7.50
C GLY A 65 4.20 -15.71 8.75
N LEU A 66 3.10 -15.18 9.26
CA LEU A 66 2.44 -15.60 10.47
C LEU A 66 1.06 -16.21 10.16
N ASP A 67 0.68 -17.20 10.96
CA ASP A 67 -0.67 -17.74 10.92
C ASP A 67 -1.69 -16.69 11.43
N PRO A 68 -2.73 -16.36 10.66
CA PRO A 68 -3.72 -15.35 11.04
C PRO A 68 -4.52 -15.71 12.30
N ALA A 69 -4.65 -16.99 12.65
CA ALA A 69 -5.39 -17.46 13.80
C ALA A 69 -4.56 -17.40 15.09
N THR A 70 -3.29 -17.80 15.04
CA THR A 70 -2.45 -17.99 16.23
C THR A 70 -1.34 -16.96 16.38
N GLY A 71 -0.91 -16.31 15.30
CA GLY A 71 0.28 -15.47 15.25
C GLY A 71 1.60 -16.26 15.19
N GLU A 72 1.53 -17.59 15.08
CA GLU A 72 2.73 -18.43 15.01
C GLU A 72 3.44 -18.26 13.65
N GLU A 73 4.77 -18.24 13.67
CA GLU A 73 5.59 -18.15 12.46
C GLU A 73 5.45 -19.41 11.60
N ARG A 74 5.00 -19.23 10.35
CA ARG A 74 4.90 -20.29 9.34
C ARG A 74 6.15 -20.39 8.48
N TRP A 75 6.71 -19.23 8.13
CA TRP A 75 7.92 -19.11 7.33
C TRP A 75 8.67 -17.84 7.72
N HIS A 76 9.96 -17.81 7.43
CA HIS A 76 10.76 -16.60 7.56
C HIS A 76 11.86 -16.54 6.50
N TYR A 77 12.26 -15.31 6.20
CA TYR A 77 13.44 -14.98 5.44
C TYR A 77 14.22 -13.92 6.21
N ARG A 78 15.44 -14.23 6.65
CA ARG A 78 16.29 -13.33 7.44
C ARG A 78 17.68 -13.26 6.86
N ARG A 79 18.29 -12.09 6.91
CA ARG A 79 19.67 -11.86 6.52
C ARG A 79 20.46 -11.18 7.63
N THR A 80 21.61 -11.72 7.98
CA THR A 80 22.47 -11.16 9.05
C THR A 80 23.33 -9.99 8.57
N THR A 81 23.56 -9.88 7.27
CA THR A 81 24.43 -8.87 6.64
C THR A 81 23.67 -7.86 5.80
N ALA A 82 22.33 -7.88 5.85
CA ALA A 82 21.51 -6.97 5.08
C ALA A 82 20.29 -6.50 5.87
N GLN A 83 19.92 -5.25 5.65
CA GLN A 83 18.76 -4.63 6.29
C GLN A 83 17.60 -4.54 5.30
N LEU A 84 16.38 -4.75 5.79
CA LEU A 84 15.17 -4.52 5.02
C LEU A 84 15.01 -3.01 4.80
N CYS A 85 14.96 -2.59 3.53
CA CYS A 85 14.69 -1.20 3.18
C CYS A 85 13.20 -0.91 3.16
N ASP A 86 12.47 -1.71 2.38
CA ASP A 86 11.03 -1.61 2.24
C ASP A 86 10.46 -2.92 1.67
N TRP A 87 9.16 -3.12 1.81
CA TRP A 87 8.44 -4.30 1.34
C TRP A 87 6.96 -4.02 1.06
N THR A 88 6.41 -4.82 0.16
CA THR A 88 5.02 -4.70 -0.30
C THR A 88 4.48 -6.09 -0.66
N THR A 89 3.17 -6.24 -0.62
CA THR A 89 2.44 -7.49 -0.89
C THR A 89 1.52 -7.27 -2.06
N GLU A 90 1.51 -8.20 -3.02
CA GLU A 90 0.63 -8.15 -4.18
C GLU A 90 0.73 -9.46 -4.99
N ASP A 91 -0.37 -9.89 -5.63
CA ASP A 91 -0.41 -11.06 -6.55
C ASP A 91 0.30 -12.32 -6.02
N GLY A 92 -0.01 -12.67 -4.78
CA GLY A 92 0.47 -13.88 -4.10
C GLY A 92 1.91 -13.82 -3.62
N VAL A 93 2.59 -12.68 -3.76
CA VAL A 93 3.98 -12.54 -3.34
C VAL A 93 4.21 -11.38 -2.39
N VAL A 94 5.30 -11.49 -1.64
CA VAL A 94 5.92 -10.40 -0.88
C VAL A 94 7.16 -9.98 -1.64
N VAL A 95 7.21 -8.72 -2.10
CA VAL A 95 8.38 -8.13 -2.73
C VAL A 95 9.12 -7.29 -1.71
N ALA A 96 10.43 -7.48 -1.58
CA ALA A 96 11.27 -6.77 -0.61
C ALA A 96 12.58 -6.32 -1.22
N ALA A 97 13.02 -5.13 -0.80
CA ALA A 97 14.33 -4.58 -1.10
C ALA A 97 15.23 -4.60 0.14
N PHE A 98 16.49 -4.95 -0.05
CA PHE A 98 17.48 -5.08 1.02
C PHE A 98 18.70 -4.21 0.74
N ARG A 99 19.23 -3.61 1.81
CA ARG A 99 20.52 -2.93 1.84
C ARG A 99 21.61 -3.94 2.17
N SER A 100 22.52 -4.18 1.22
CA SER A 100 23.75 -4.96 1.41
C SER A 100 25.03 -4.16 1.12
N GLY A 101 24.88 -2.87 0.79
CA GLY A 101 25.97 -1.93 0.50
C GLY A 101 25.57 -0.49 0.87
N ASP A 102 25.92 0.46 0.00
CA ASP A 102 25.61 1.89 0.17
C ASP A 102 24.16 2.25 -0.22
N GLY A 103 23.41 1.28 -0.75
CA GLY A 103 22.00 1.45 -1.11
C GLY A 103 21.20 0.16 -0.97
N CYS A 104 19.94 0.22 -1.36
CA CYS A 104 19.07 -0.95 -1.45
C CYS A 104 19.38 -1.67 -2.76
N ASP A 105 20.43 -2.50 -2.72
CA ASP A 105 21.08 -3.09 -3.90
C ASP A 105 20.56 -4.49 -4.26
N GLU A 106 19.62 -5.01 -3.49
CA GLU A 106 19.05 -6.32 -3.73
C GLU A 106 17.53 -6.29 -3.60
N ALA A 107 16.86 -7.04 -4.47
CA ALA A 107 15.42 -7.22 -4.43
C ALA A 107 15.07 -8.69 -4.62
N LEU A 108 14.01 -9.12 -3.96
CA LEU A 108 13.49 -10.48 -4.08
C LEU A 108 11.98 -10.51 -3.96
N ALA A 109 11.38 -11.59 -4.45
CA ALA A 109 10.01 -11.95 -4.13
C ALA A 109 9.97 -13.31 -3.44
N LEU A 110 9.12 -13.39 -2.42
CA LEU A 110 8.74 -14.62 -1.74
C LEU A 110 7.27 -14.92 -2.03
N ASP A 111 6.94 -16.18 -2.21
CA ASP A 111 5.56 -16.64 -2.18
C ASP A 111 4.97 -16.32 -0.79
N ALA A 112 3.85 -15.61 -0.74
CA ALA A 112 3.30 -15.10 0.51
C ALA A 112 2.76 -16.21 1.43
N GLY A 113 2.31 -17.33 0.83
CA GLY A 113 1.79 -18.47 1.57
C GLY A 113 2.87 -19.32 2.23
N THR A 114 4.00 -19.49 1.54
CA THR A 114 5.04 -20.48 1.89
C THR A 114 6.39 -19.86 2.26
N GLY A 115 6.63 -18.61 1.90
CA GLY A 115 7.94 -17.96 2.03
C GLY A 115 8.97 -18.45 1.01
N ALA A 116 8.57 -19.30 0.05
CA ALA A 116 9.49 -19.82 -0.96
C ALA A 116 9.96 -18.69 -1.89
N ARG A 117 11.26 -18.65 -2.19
CA ARG A 117 11.80 -17.62 -3.09
C ARG A 117 11.28 -17.83 -4.51
N VAL A 118 10.53 -16.85 -5.01
CA VAL A 118 10.03 -16.81 -6.40
C VAL A 118 11.13 -16.28 -7.31
N TRP A 119 11.75 -15.17 -6.93
CA TRP A 119 12.90 -14.61 -7.64
C TRP A 119 13.81 -13.80 -6.73
N TYR A 120 15.03 -13.55 -7.20
CA TYR A 120 16.02 -12.69 -6.57
C TYR A 120 16.83 -11.98 -7.65
N ARG A 121 17.26 -10.75 -7.36
CA ARG A 121 18.17 -10.00 -8.23
C ARG A 121 18.93 -8.93 -7.47
N ASN A 122 19.99 -8.47 -8.12
CA ASN A 122 20.60 -7.20 -7.78
C ASN A 122 19.79 -6.06 -8.44
N VAL A 123 19.62 -4.99 -7.69
CA VAL A 123 19.08 -3.70 -8.10
C VAL A 123 20.08 -2.62 -7.67
N SER A 124 19.79 -1.36 -7.93
CA SER A 124 20.56 -0.25 -7.39
C SER A 124 19.56 0.85 -7.13
N LEU A 125 19.02 0.83 -5.92
CA LEU A 125 18.01 1.76 -5.44
C LEU A 125 18.64 2.62 -4.35
N ALA A 126 18.24 3.89 -4.28
CA ALA A 126 18.65 4.74 -3.16
C ALA A 126 18.05 4.22 -1.84
N ASP A 127 18.65 4.61 -0.73
CA ASP A 127 18.24 4.15 0.61
C ASP A 127 16.80 4.53 0.97
N GLU A 128 16.32 5.67 0.48
CA GLU A 128 14.96 6.14 0.70
C GLU A 128 13.93 5.55 -0.26
N ALA A 129 14.28 4.54 -1.06
CA ALA A 129 13.38 3.99 -2.07
C ALA A 129 12.15 3.33 -1.43
N GLY A 130 10.97 3.90 -1.69
CA GLY A 130 9.69 3.29 -1.34
C GLY A 130 9.18 2.35 -2.42
N LEU A 131 8.63 1.20 -2.04
CA LEU A 131 8.04 0.21 -2.93
C LEU A 131 6.52 0.36 -3.00
N SER A 132 5.99 0.30 -4.22
CA SER A 132 4.56 0.18 -4.49
C SER A 132 4.36 -0.90 -5.56
N SER A 133 3.47 -1.85 -5.29
CA SER A 133 3.19 -2.95 -6.21
C SER A 133 1.78 -2.91 -6.78
N THR A 134 1.68 -3.46 -7.98
CA THR A 134 0.47 -3.95 -8.65
C THR A 134 0.70 -5.41 -9.00
N ASN A 135 -0.34 -6.11 -9.45
CA ASN A 135 -0.21 -7.53 -9.79
C ASN A 135 0.87 -7.87 -10.83
N GLN A 136 1.36 -6.90 -11.60
CA GLN A 136 2.39 -7.16 -12.62
C GLN A 136 3.66 -6.34 -12.46
N LEU A 137 3.63 -5.27 -11.67
CA LEU A 137 4.69 -4.29 -11.58
C LEU A 137 4.92 -3.85 -10.13
N THR A 138 6.16 -3.95 -9.67
CA THR A 138 6.66 -3.23 -8.50
C THR A 138 7.46 -2.03 -8.97
N VAL A 139 7.17 -0.87 -8.40
CA VAL A 139 7.91 0.37 -8.60
C VAL A 139 8.65 0.73 -7.32
N ALA A 140 9.96 0.88 -7.43
CA ALA A 140 10.79 1.53 -6.42
C ALA A 140 10.93 3.01 -6.79
N ALA A 141 10.52 3.90 -5.88
CA ALA A 141 10.47 5.33 -6.11
C ALA A 141 11.43 6.09 -5.20
N THR A 142 12.19 7.01 -5.78
CA THR A 142 13.04 7.97 -5.07
C THR A 142 12.73 9.38 -5.60
N PRO A 143 13.19 10.46 -4.92
CA PRO A 143 13.04 11.81 -5.44
C PRO A 143 13.71 12.05 -6.81
N THR A 144 14.64 11.18 -7.22
CA THR A 144 15.47 11.33 -8.43
C THR A 144 15.13 10.33 -9.54
N GLY A 145 14.25 9.36 -9.30
CA GLY A 145 13.84 8.43 -10.34
C GLY A 145 12.94 7.30 -9.85
N LEU A 146 12.42 6.55 -10.81
CA LEU A 146 11.69 5.30 -10.57
C LEU A 146 12.43 4.14 -11.22
N THR A 147 12.43 3.00 -10.56
CA THR A 147 12.87 1.72 -11.13
C THR A 147 11.72 0.73 -11.03
N ALA A 148 11.29 0.19 -12.18
CA ALA A 148 10.18 -0.73 -12.23
C ALA A 148 10.64 -2.15 -12.61
N PHE A 149 10.13 -3.14 -11.91
CA PHE A 149 10.45 -4.55 -12.11
C PHE A 149 9.21 -5.42 -11.90
N GLY A 150 9.26 -6.66 -12.39
CA GLY A 150 8.14 -7.59 -12.26
C GLY A 150 7.83 -7.94 -10.81
N THR A 151 6.54 -7.94 -10.45
CA THR A 151 6.07 -8.40 -9.13
C THR A 151 6.32 -9.89 -8.96
N THR A 152 5.84 -10.71 -9.91
CA THR A 152 5.86 -12.19 -9.83
C THR A 152 6.95 -12.84 -10.68
N TYR A 153 7.76 -12.07 -11.40
CA TYR A 153 8.82 -12.61 -12.27
C TYR A 153 10.07 -11.74 -12.27
N ASN A 154 11.21 -12.38 -12.53
CA ASN A 154 12.52 -11.73 -12.47
C ASN A 154 12.85 -10.91 -13.73
N GLY A 155 12.25 -9.74 -13.89
CA GLY A 155 12.51 -8.86 -15.03
C GLY A 155 12.60 -7.40 -14.64
N LEU A 156 13.65 -6.70 -15.10
CA LEU A 156 13.66 -5.23 -15.05
C LEU A 156 12.79 -4.77 -16.20
N ARG A 157 11.81 -3.91 -15.93
CA ARG A 157 10.95 -3.37 -16.98
C ARG A 157 11.55 -2.10 -17.54
N TRP A 158 11.64 -1.06 -16.71
CA TRP A 158 12.05 0.26 -17.14
C TRP A 158 12.59 1.08 -15.98
N ARG A 159 13.25 2.19 -16.32
CA ARG A 159 13.64 3.24 -15.39
C ARG A 159 13.11 4.56 -15.90
N TYR A 160 12.59 5.37 -15.00
CA TYR A 160 12.15 6.72 -15.29
C TYR A 160 13.06 7.71 -14.56
N ARG A 161 13.56 8.71 -15.29
CA ARG A 161 14.24 9.87 -14.71
C ARG A 161 13.37 11.09 -14.95
N PRO A 162 13.08 11.90 -13.91
CA PRO A 162 12.37 13.15 -14.11
C PRO A 162 13.21 14.08 -15.02
N PRO A 163 12.57 15.03 -15.73
CA PRO A 163 13.28 16.04 -16.52
C PRO A 163 14.29 16.83 -15.67
N GLU A 164 15.21 17.54 -16.34
CA GLU A 164 16.17 18.40 -15.64
C GLU A 164 15.47 19.40 -14.71
N ASN A 165 16.01 19.58 -13.50
CA ASN A 165 15.48 20.43 -12.43
C ASN A 165 14.13 19.98 -11.82
N CYS A 166 13.59 18.83 -12.23
CA CYS A 166 12.43 18.23 -11.60
C CYS A 166 12.82 17.20 -10.55
N ARG A 167 11.97 17.06 -9.53
CA ARG A 167 12.05 16.00 -8.51
C ARG A 167 10.72 15.26 -8.47
N ILE A 168 10.75 13.97 -8.16
CA ILE A 168 9.53 13.22 -7.89
C ILE A 168 9.08 13.59 -6.47
N ALA A 169 7.93 14.24 -6.37
CA ALA A 169 7.33 14.65 -5.11
C ALA A 169 6.38 13.59 -4.53
N ASP A 170 5.79 12.77 -5.41
CA ASP A 170 4.96 11.63 -5.07
C ASP A 170 4.84 10.68 -6.27
N SER A 171 4.63 9.39 -6.02
CA SER A 171 4.31 8.41 -7.06
C SER A 171 3.46 7.28 -6.52
N ARG A 172 2.52 6.78 -7.32
CA ARG A 172 1.68 5.63 -6.95
C ARG A 172 1.47 4.73 -8.15
N ALA A 173 1.74 3.44 -7.98
CA ALA A 173 1.41 2.43 -8.97
C ALA A 173 -0.05 1.98 -8.80
N GLY A 174 -0.73 1.71 -9.91
CA GLY A 174 -2.08 1.17 -9.94
C GLY A 174 -2.39 0.53 -11.29
N ASP A 175 -3.61 0.05 -11.47
CA ASP A 175 -4.02 -0.67 -12.69
C ASP A 175 -4.07 0.23 -13.94
N VAL A 176 -4.18 1.55 -13.80
CA VAL A 176 -4.13 2.49 -14.94
C VAL A 176 -2.70 2.83 -15.37
N GLY A 177 -1.70 2.57 -14.52
CA GLY A 177 -0.29 2.90 -14.75
C GLY A 177 0.41 3.39 -13.48
N VAL A 178 1.46 4.20 -13.66
CA VAL A 178 2.22 4.80 -12.55
C VAL A 178 2.02 6.31 -12.61
N ALA A 179 1.24 6.84 -11.68
CA ALA A 179 1.05 8.28 -11.54
C ALA A 179 2.24 8.89 -10.81
N VAL A 180 2.71 10.05 -11.27
CA VAL A 180 3.88 10.74 -10.74
C VAL A 180 3.59 12.22 -10.63
N VAL A 181 3.77 12.79 -9.43
CA VAL A 181 3.77 14.24 -9.22
C VAL A 181 5.21 14.72 -9.30
N LEU A 182 5.47 15.64 -10.22
CA LEU A 182 6.76 16.27 -10.41
C LEU A 182 6.75 17.69 -9.84
N ASP A 183 7.71 17.96 -8.98
CA ASP A 183 8.06 19.31 -8.53
C ASP A 183 9.22 19.84 -9.40
N CYS A 184 8.87 20.65 -10.39
CA CYS A 184 9.81 21.27 -11.34
C CYS A 184 9.90 22.80 -11.17
N SER A 185 8.85 23.41 -10.61
CA SER A 185 8.64 24.86 -10.54
C SER A 185 7.57 25.15 -9.49
N ALA A 186 7.08 26.40 -9.40
CA ALA A 186 5.96 26.74 -8.52
C ALA A 186 4.66 25.96 -8.83
N VAL A 187 4.52 25.41 -10.04
CA VAL A 187 3.36 24.62 -10.45
C VAL A 187 3.78 23.16 -10.64
N PRO A 188 3.25 22.21 -9.86
CA PRO A 188 3.57 20.80 -10.03
C PRO A 188 2.91 20.23 -11.29
N SER A 189 3.59 19.28 -11.90
CA SER A 189 3.07 18.53 -13.06
C SER A 189 2.63 17.13 -12.61
N LEU A 190 1.58 16.61 -13.22
CA LEU A 190 1.14 15.23 -13.06
C LEU A 190 1.47 14.46 -14.34
N VAL A 191 2.14 13.33 -14.21
CA VAL A 191 2.43 12.44 -15.34
C VAL A 191 1.84 11.08 -15.04
N LEU A 192 1.14 10.48 -16.01
CA LEU A 192 0.81 9.07 -15.96
C LEU A 192 1.75 8.30 -16.89
N LEU A 193 2.55 7.43 -16.32
CA LEU A 193 3.41 6.51 -17.06
C LEU A 193 2.67 5.19 -17.33
N ASP A 194 2.91 4.59 -18.49
CA ASP A 194 2.46 3.23 -18.75
C ASP A 194 3.19 2.23 -17.84
N GLY A 195 2.43 1.34 -17.20
CA GLY A 195 3.01 0.36 -16.27
C GLY A 195 3.94 -0.66 -16.95
N PHE A 196 3.77 -0.92 -18.25
CA PHE A 196 4.59 -1.88 -18.97
C PHE A 196 5.81 -1.24 -19.63
N SER A 197 5.64 -0.13 -20.36
CA SER A 197 6.73 0.52 -21.11
C SER A 197 7.46 1.60 -20.33
N GLY A 198 6.82 2.22 -19.34
CA GLY A 198 7.33 3.39 -18.62
C GLY A 198 7.26 4.69 -19.44
N GLU A 199 6.64 4.65 -20.63
CA GLU A 199 6.42 5.84 -21.46
C GLU A 199 5.29 6.69 -20.90
N SER A 200 5.37 8.00 -21.10
CA SER A 200 4.28 8.90 -20.71
C SER A 200 3.04 8.62 -21.57
N LYS A 201 1.92 8.30 -20.90
CA LYS A 201 0.60 8.27 -21.53
C LYS A 201 0.07 9.68 -21.73
N TRP A 202 0.19 10.50 -20.70
CA TRP A 202 -0.20 11.91 -20.71
C TRP A 202 0.46 12.68 -19.57
N THR A 203 0.48 14.00 -19.76
CA THR A 203 0.94 14.97 -18.75
C THR A 203 -0.17 15.98 -18.52
N GLY A 204 -0.48 16.24 -17.26
CA GLY A 204 -1.40 17.27 -16.79
C GLY A 204 -0.69 18.28 -15.90
N VAL A 205 -1.38 19.39 -15.62
CA VAL A 205 -0.89 20.45 -14.73
C VAL A 205 -1.79 20.46 -13.50
N LEU A 206 -1.19 20.52 -12.32
CA LEU A 206 -1.91 20.61 -11.06
C LEU A 206 -1.98 22.08 -10.60
N PRO A 207 -2.93 22.44 -9.72
CA PRO A 207 -2.91 23.71 -9.02
C PRO A 207 -1.57 23.94 -8.29
N PRO A 208 -1.14 25.21 -8.11
CA PRO A 208 0.04 25.51 -7.32
C PRO A 208 -0.09 25.00 -5.88
N GLY A 209 1.00 24.49 -5.33
CA GLY A 209 1.07 23.95 -3.96
C GLY A 209 1.37 22.45 -3.91
N PRO A 210 1.69 21.91 -2.72
CA PRO A 210 1.98 20.49 -2.56
C PRO A 210 0.73 19.63 -2.84
N ALA A 211 0.95 18.51 -3.52
CA ALA A 211 -0.10 17.57 -3.89
C ALA A 211 0.34 16.12 -3.63
N ARG A 212 -0.63 15.25 -3.37
CA ARG A 212 -0.46 13.81 -3.15
C ARG A 212 -1.41 13.01 -4.03
N ILE A 213 -0.90 11.94 -4.60
CA ILE A 213 -1.68 10.96 -5.36
C ILE A 213 -2.36 10.05 -4.35
N VAL A 214 -3.69 10.11 -4.29
CA VAL A 214 -4.48 9.29 -3.36
C VAL A 214 -4.80 7.93 -3.95
N THR A 215 -4.90 7.82 -5.28
CA THR A 215 -5.03 6.54 -5.98
C THR A 215 -4.59 6.64 -7.44
N ALA A 216 -4.13 5.52 -7.97
CA ALA A 216 -3.95 5.24 -9.39
C ALA A 216 -4.79 3.98 -9.80
N GLY A 217 -5.79 3.62 -8.98
CA GLY A 217 -6.69 2.50 -9.21
C GLY A 217 -7.98 2.94 -9.91
N GLY A 218 -8.18 2.53 -11.16
CA GLY A 218 -9.28 2.87 -12.06
C GLY A 218 -9.25 4.32 -12.58
N VAL A 219 -8.78 5.26 -11.75
CA VAL A 219 -8.59 6.69 -12.03
C VAL A 219 -7.28 7.16 -11.42
N VAL A 220 -6.81 8.34 -11.84
CA VAL A 220 -5.75 9.07 -11.13
C VAL A 220 -6.41 10.19 -10.32
N ALA A 221 -6.34 10.10 -8.99
CA ALA A 221 -6.87 11.14 -8.11
C ALA A 221 -5.75 11.81 -7.31
N VAL A 222 -5.77 13.13 -7.28
CA VAL A 222 -4.76 13.97 -6.64
C VAL A 222 -5.42 14.94 -5.68
N LEU A 223 -4.94 14.93 -4.43
CA LEU A 223 -5.40 15.79 -3.34
C LEU A 223 -4.33 16.84 -3.04
N ALA A 224 -4.72 18.11 -3.00
CA ALA A 224 -3.85 19.18 -2.51
C ALA A 224 -3.69 19.09 -0.99
N THR A 225 -2.44 19.20 -0.51
CA THR A 225 -2.10 19.11 0.92
C THR A 225 -1.79 20.47 1.53
N ASP A 226 -2.24 21.55 0.89
CA ASP A 226 -2.09 22.96 1.31
C ASP A 226 -3.28 23.45 2.15
N LEU A 227 -4.04 22.52 2.73
CA LEU A 227 -5.27 22.76 3.50
C LEU A 227 -6.42 23.41 2.72
N THR A 228 -6.34 23.44 1.38
CA THR A 228 -7.43 24.01 0.56
C THR A 228 -8.56 23.03 0.25
N GLY A 229 -8.37 21.72 0.53
CA GLY A 229 -9.36 20.69 0.25
C GLY A 229 -9.64 20.50 -1.25
N ALA A 230 -8.66 20.81 -2.10
CA ALA A 230 -8.79 20.66 -3.55
C ALA A 230 -8.52 19.23 -3.99
N LEU A 231 -9.46 18.64 -4.73
CA LEU A 231 -9.34 17.32 -5.34
C LEU A 231 -9.50 17.43 -6.85
N GLN A 232 -8.60 16.77 -7.58
CA GLN A 232 -8.74 16.54 -9.01
C GLN A 232 -8.73 15.04 -9.29
N VAL A 233 -9.64 14.58 -10.16
CA VAL A 233 -9.72 13.18 -10.60
C VAL A 233 -9.66 13.15 -12.12
N PHE A 234 -8.77 12.34 -12.65
CA PHE A 234 -8.54 12.13 -14.07
C PHE A 234 -8.84 10.68 -14.44
N ASP A 235 -9.41 10.44 -15.62
CA ASP A 235 -9.50 9.09 -16.16
C ASP A 235 -8.13 8.58 -16.67
N ARG A 236 -8.11 7.36 -17.22
CA ARG A 236 -6.88 6.73 -17.72
C ARG A 236 -6.32 7.45 -18.97
N GLU A 237 -7.14 8.20 -19.70
CA GLU A 237 -6.76 9.02 -20.86
C GLU A 237 -6.33 10.44 -20.49
N GLY A 238 -6.45 10.84 -19.21
CA GLY A 238 -6.05 12.15 -18.72
C GLY A 238 -7.15 13.21 -18.80
N VAL A 239 -8.40 12.80 -19.06
CA VAL A 239 -9.55 13.70 -19.01
C VAL A 239 -9.90 13.99 -17.56
N LEU A 240 -10.00 15.27 -17.22
CA LEU A 240 -10.41 15.74 -15.90
C LEU A 240 -11.91 15.43 -15.69
N LEU A 241 -12.20 14.44 -14.84
CA LEU A 241 -13.56 14.03 -14.47
C LEU A 241 -14.12 14.90 -13.34
N VAL A 242 -13.29 15.20 -12.34
CA VAL A 242 -13.69 15.94 -11.13
C VAL A 242 -12.67 17.01 -10.85
N SER A 243 -13.15 18.22 -10.55
CA SER A 243 -12.35 19.30 -9.99
C SER A 243 -13.22 20.04 -8.98
N LEU A 244 -12.94 19.84 -7.70
CA LEU A 244 -13.74 20.42 -6.63
C LEU A 244 -12.87 20.89 -5.47
N ARG A 245 -13.42 21.78 -4.65
CA ARG A 245 -12.85 22.18 -3.37
C ARG A 245 -13.92 21.98 -2.31
N ASP A 246 -13.61 21.18 -1.29
CA ASP A 246 -14.53 20.92 -0.19
C ASP A 246 -13.77 20.88 1.14
N PRO A 247 -14.24 21.58 2.19
CA PRO A 247 -13.58 21.55 3.50
C PRO A 247 -13.43 20.15 4.11
N SER A 248 -14.31 19.21 3.78
CA SER A 248 -14.21 17.82 4.26
C SER A 248 -12.99 17.08 3.73
N LEU A 249 -12.42 17.53 2.61
CA LEU A 249 -11.20 16.97 2.02
C LEU A 249 -9.91 17.51 2.65
N VAL A 250 -10.00 18.45 3.60
CA VAL A 250 -8.84 18.92 4.35
C VAL A 250 -8.39 17.82 5.30
N GLY A 251 -7.26 17.20 4.95
CA GLY A 251 -6.65 16.14 5.74
C GLY A 251 -5.84 16.63 6.94
N SER A 252 -5.40 15.67 7.75
CA SER A 252 -4.47 15.92 8.85
C SER A 252 -3.06 16.17 8.33
N ALA A 253 -2.33 17.10 8.95
CA ALA A 253 -0.93 17.34 8.60
C ALA A 253 -0.09 16.07 8.78
N GLY A 254 0.69 15.70 7.76
CA GLY A 254 1.54 14.51 7.77
C GLY A 254 0.81 13.18 7.53
N ALA A 255 -0.51 13.16 7.34
CA ALA A 255 -1.21 11.95 6.94
C ALA A 255 -0.85 11.56 5.50
N ASP A 256 -0.78 10.25 5.24
CA ASP A 256 -0.70 9.69 3.89
C ASP A 256 -2.12 9.35 3.40
N PRO A 257 -2.72 10.19 2.54
CA PRO A 257 -4.07 9.99 2.05
C PRO A 257 -4.12 8.80 1.08
N SER A 258 -5.24 8.11 1.07
CA SER A 258 -5.48 6.98 0.17
C SER A 258 -6.92 6.95 -0.27
N ALA A 259 -7.19 6.37 -1.43
CA ALA A 259 -8.54 6.20 -1.92
C ALA A 259 -8.76 4.86 -2.61
N LEU A 260 -9.97 4.34 -2.45
CA LEU A 260 -10.47 3.18 -3.17
C LEU A 260 -11.59 3.63 -4.11
N LEU A 261 -11.49 3.28 -5.39
CA LEU A 261 -12.57 3.48 -6.35
C LEU A 261 -13.44 2.21 -6.42
N VAL A 262 -14.74 2.36 -6.20
CA VAL A 262 -15.72 1.28 -6.36
C VAL A 262 -16.86 1.79 -7.25
N GLY A 263 -16.91 1.32 -8.50
CA GLY A 263 -17.81 1.89 -9.51
C GLY A 263 -17.48 3.37 -9.75
N SER A 264 -18.45 4.27 -9.56
CA SER A 264 -18.25 5.73 -9.65
C SER A 264 -17.98 6.40 -8.29
N ARG A 265 -17.77 5.63 -7.22
CA ARG A 265 -17.59 6.17 -5.86
C ARG A 265 -16.11 6.07 -5.48
N LEU A 266 -15.48 7.23 -5.32
CA LEU A 266 -14.12 7.33 -4.81
C LEU A 266 -14.20 7.55 -3.29
N ALA A 267 -13.90 6.52 -2.50
CA ALA A 267 -13.85 6.60 -1.05
C ALA A 267 -12.45 7.00 -0.61
N LEU A 268 -12.28 8.26 -0.23
CA LEU A 268 -11.01 8.90 0.11
C LEU A 268 -10.85 9.03 1.62
N PHE A 269 -9.76 8.48 2.15
CA PHE A 269 -9.35 8.69 3.52
C PHE A 269 -8.38 9.88 3.62
N THR A 270 -8.78 10.91 4.37
CA THR A 270 -8.02 12.16 4.50
C THR A 270 -6.99 12.14 5.64
N GLY A 271 -6.93 11.06 6.41
CA GLY A 271 -6.18 10.99 7.68
C GLY A 271 -7.06 11.13 8.92
N SER A 272 -8.29 11.63 8.78
CA SER A 272 -9.22 11.87 9.89
C SER A 272 -10.69 11.64 9.56
N ALA A 273 -11.01 11.50 8.27
CA ALA A 273 -12.36 11.23 7.80
C ALA A 273 -12.32 10.35 6.55
N LEU A 274 -13.45 9.69 6.29
CA LEU A 274 -13.76 9.07 5.02
C LEU A 274 -14.70 9.99 4.24
N VAL A 275 -14.23 10.50 3.11
CA VAL A 275 -14.99 11.34 2.19
C VAL A 275 -15.25 10.54 0.92
N THR A 276 -16.52 10.34 0.58
CA THR A 276 -16.87 9.67 -0.67
C THR A 276 -17.27 10.70 -1.71
N VAL A 277 -16.60 10.67 -2.85
CA VAL A 277 -16.86 11.53 -4.01
C VAL A 277 -17.53 10.71 -5.10
N ASP A 278 -18.61 11.23 -5.69
CA ASP A 278 -19.20 10.67 -6.89
C ASP A 278 -18.46 11.24 -8.12
N THR A 279 -17.73 10.40 -8.84
CA THR A 279 -16.93 10.83 -9.99
C THR A 279 -17.77 11.18 -11.21
N GLY A 280 -19.01 10.69 -11.30
CA GLY A 280 -19.93 11.05 -12.38
C GLY A 280 -20.65 12.37 -12.13
N ALA A 281 -20.99 12.65 -10.86
CA ALA A 281 -21.60 13.93 -10.47
C ALA A 281 -20.56 15.03 -10.22
N GLY A 282 -19.30 14.68 -9.95
CA GLY A 282 -18.23 15.63 -9.65
C GLY A 282 -18.40 16.33 -8.30
N ALA A 283 -19.01 15.65 -7.32
CA ALA A 283 -19.35 16.23 -6.02
C ALA A 283 -19.11 15.25 -4.86
N VAL A 284 -18.91 15.79 -3.66
CA VAL A 284 -18.94 15.01 -2.43
C VAL A 284 -20.33 14.41 -2.27
N ALA A 285 -20.37 13.09 -2.10
CA ALA A 285 -21.61 12.34 -1.93
C ALA A 285 -22.02 12.29 -0.46
N TRP A 286 -21.07 11.95 0.40
CA TRP A 286 -21.25 11.83 1.84
C TRP A 286 -19.89 11.80 2.54
N VAL A 287 -19.90 12.08 3.84
CA VAL A 287 -18.73 12.09 4.71
C VAL A 287 -19.06 11.26 5.94
N ALA A 288 -18.10 10.47 6.41
CA ALA A 288 -18.19 9.68 7.64
C ALA A 288 -16.92 9.82 8.47
N THR A 289 -17.07 9.68 9.79
CA THR A 289 -15.91 9.57 10.69
C THR A 289 -15.20 8.25 10.42
N ALA A 290 -13.88 8.32 10.26
CA ALA A 290 -13.04 7.16 10.14
C ALA A 290 -11.64 7.50 10.67
N THR A 291 -11.05 6.63 11.46
CA THR A 291 -9.65 6.75 11.86
C THR A 291 -8.75 5.76 11.12
N THR A 292 -9.30 4.75 10.44
CA THR A 292 -8.54 3.83 9.60
C THR A 292 -8.84 4.04 8.12
N ARG A 293 -7.96 3.55 7.23
CA ARG A 293 -8.23 3.50 5.79
C ARG A 293 -9.41 2.55 5.50
N PRO A 294 -10.22 2.83 4.47
CA PRO A 294 -11.35 1.98 4.11
C PRO A 294 -10.87 0.68 3.49
N ALA A 295 -11.49 -0.43 3.89
CA ALA A 295 -11.38 -1.72 3.23
C ALA A 295 -12.69 -2.07 2.54
N LEU A 296 -12.63 -2.70 1.37
CA LEU A 296 -13.83 -3.26 0.75
C LEU A 296 -14.26 -4.50 1.53
N LEU A 297 -15.53 -4.54 1.94
CA LEU A 297 -16.15 -5.71 2.55
C LEU A 297 -17.50 -5.94 1.89
N ASP A 298 -17.60 -7.02 1.11
CA ASP A 298 -18.74 -7.33 0.25
C ASP A 298 -19.03 -6.15 -0.70
N ALA A 299 -20.19 -5.49 -0.52
CA ALA A 299 -20.59 -4.30 -1.28
C ALA A 299 -20.46 -2.98 -0.49
N GLY A 300 -19.83 -3.01 0.69
CA GLY A 300 -19.68 -1.86 1.59
C GLY A 300 -18.24 -1.55 1.95
N LEU A 301 -18.04 -0.51 2.75
CA LEU A 301 -16.73 -0.08 3.21
C LEU A 301 -16.60 -0.35 4.71
N LEU A 302 -15.57 -1.07 5.12
CA LEU A 302 -15.23 -1.28 6.52
C LEU A 302 -14.21 -0.23 6.96
N VAL A 303 -14.53 0.50 8.03
CA VAL A 303 -13.64 1.47 8.70
C VAL A 303 -13.77 1.33 10.21
N TYR A 304 -12.81 1.84 10.97
CA TYR A 304 -12.97 2.08 12.40
C TYR A 304 -13.41 3.55 12.61
N ASP A 305 -14.54 3.77 13.28
CA ASP A 305 -15.12 5.12 13.48
C ASP A 305 -14.56 5.85 14.72
N GLY A 306 -13.61 5.23 15.43
CA GLY A 306 -13.07 5.70 16.71
C GLY A 306 -13.66 4.97 17.92
N THR A 307 -14.72 4.17 17.73
CA THR A 307 -15.29 3.30 18.77
C THR A 307 -15.37 1.85 18.30
N ASP A 308 -15.99 1.63 17.13
CA ASP A 308 -16.24 0.30 16.59
C ASP A 308 -15.76 0.19 15.14
N PHE A 309 -15.62 -1.03 14.66
CA PHE A 309 -15.60 -1.25 13.21
C PHE A 309 -17.02 -1.09 12.66
N VAL A 310 -17.16 -0.29 11.62
CA VAL A 310 -18.43 0.02 10.99
C VAL A 310 -18.35 -0.31 9.50
N GLN A 311 -19.28 -1.14 9.04
CA GLN A 311 -19.51 -1.32 7.61
C GLN A 311 -20.50 -0.26 7.15
N LEU A 312 -20.07 0.58 6.22
CA LEU A 312 -20.84 1.65 5.62
C LEU A 312 -21.37 1.21 4.26
N ASP A 313 -22.63 1.52 3.98
CA ASP A 313 -23.17 1.42 2.61
C ASP A 313 -22.46 2.45 1.72
N LEU A 314 -21.87 1.96 0.64
CA LEU A 314 -21.05 2.78 -0.26
C LEU A 314 -21.82 3.97 -0.88
N ARG A 315 -23.14 3.83 -1.07
CA ARG A 315 -23.96 4.82 -1.76
C ARG A 315 -24.41 5.94 -0.82
N THR A 316 -24.78 5.57 0.40
CA THR A 316 -25.44 6.47 1.36
C THR A 316 -24.53 6.92 2.50
N GLY A 317 -23.44 6.21 2.76
CA GLY A 317 -22.57 6.44 3.92
C GLY A 317 -23.20 6.02 5.24
N LEU A 318 -24.37 5.37 5.22
CA LEU A 318 -25.04 4.91 6.42
C LEU A 318 -24.43 3.61 6.91
N ALA A 319 -24.29 3.48 8.23
CA ALA A 319 -23.86 2.25 8.86
C ALA A 319 -24.89 1.13 8.62
N VAL A 320 -24.47 0.07 7.93
CA VAL A 320 -25.28 -1.15 7.73
C VAL A 320 -24.99 -2.19 8.78
N ARG A 321 -23.78 -2.15 9.37
CA ARG A 321 -23.33 -3.10 10.37
C ARG A 321 -22.31 -2.46 11.30
N ARG A 322 -22.39 -2.79 12.58
CA ARG A 322 -21.38 -2.45 13.59
C ARG A 322 -20.78 -3.72 14.17
N ILE A 323 -19.48 -3.69 14.42
CA ILE A 323 -18.70 -4.75 15.01
C ILE A 323 -17.98 -4.13 16.21
N ALA A 324 -18.46 -4.47 17.40
CA ALA A 324 -17.94 -3.89 18.64
C ALA A 324 -16.48 -4.29 18.86
N VAL A 325 -15.63 -3.34 19.26
CA VAL A 325 -14.23 -3.63 19.59
C VAL A 325 -14.06 -3.68 21.10
N ASP A 326 -13.66 -4.84 21.61
CA ASP A 326 -13.24 -5.02 23.00
C ASP A 326 -11.72 -5.04 23.09
N GLY A 327 -11.14 -3.95 23.62
CA GLY A 327 -9.70 -3.82 23.84
C GLY A 327 -9.11 -2.58 23.17
N ALA A 328 -7.85 -2.70 22.71
CA ALA A 328 -7.10 -1.59 22.15
C ALA A 328 -7.70 -1.15 20.80
N PRO A 329 -7.85 0.16 20.56
CA PRO A 329 -8.33 0.67 19.27
C PRO A 329 -7.24 0.52 18.19
N PRO A 330 -7.64 0.34 16.92
CA PRO A 330 -6.75 0.46 15.77
C PRO A 330 -5.98 1.80 15.76
N PRO A 331 -4.68 1.80 15.38
CA PRO A 331 -3.93 3.03 15.15
C PRO A 331 -4.57 3.90 14.05
N VAL A 332 -4.46 5.22 14.20
CA VAL A 332 -4.94 6.17 13.19
C VAL A 332 -4.15 5.98 11.89
N GLY A 333 -4.85 5.98 10.76
CA GLY A 333 -4.29 5.79 9.43
C GLY A 333 -3.93 4.35 9.07
N ALA A 334 -4.17 3.39 9.97
CA ALA A 334 -3.88 2.00 9.70
C ALA A 334 -4.70 1.45 8.52
N ALA A 335 -4.08 0.58 7.73
CA ALA A 335 -4.75 -0.18 6.69
C ALA A 335 -5.55 -1.32 7.33
N VAL A 336 -6.72 -1.61 6.75
CA VAL A 336 -7.62 -2.67 7.20
C VAL A 336 -7.72 -3.71 6.10
N GLN A 337 -7.55 -4.98 6.45
CA GLN A 337 -7.77 -6.13 5.57
C GLN A 337 -8.57 -7.20 6.30
N ARG A 338 -9.15 -8.15 5.54
CA ARG A 338 -9.90 -9.28 6.10
C ARG A 338 -9.24 -10.60 5.72
N ILE A 339 -9.23 -11.53 6.67
CA ILE A 339 -8.84 -12.91 6.44
C ILE A 339 -9.80 -13.88 7.14
N GLY A 340 -10.63 -14.56 6.36
CA GLY A 340 -11.79 -15.27 6.91
C GLY A 340 -12.68 -14.32 7.71
N ALA A 341 -13.06 -14.70 8.93
CA ALA A 341 -13.83 -13.85 9.85
C ALA A 341 -12.99 -12.84 10.65
N ARG A 342 -11.68 -12.74 10.40
CA ARG A 342 -10.77 -11.88 11.17
C ARG A 342 -10.50 -10.57 10.45
N ILE A 343 -10.32 -9.50 11.23
CA ILE A 343 -9.91 -8.19 10.74
C ILE A 343 -8.44 -8.01 11.08
N VAL A 344 -7.63 -7.71 10.08
CA VAL A 344 -6.19 -7.42 10.23
C VAL A 344 -5.99 -5.93 10.05
N VAL A 345 -5.33 -5.31 11.00
CA VAL A 345 -4.99 -3.89 11.00
C VAL A 345 -3.48 -3.78 10.93
N SER A 346 -2.94 -3.07 9.94
CA SER A 346 -1.51 -2.83 9.78
C SER A 346 -1.18 -1.34 9.77
N SER A 347 -0.22 -0.94 10.58
CA SER A 347 0.31 0.43 10.67
C SER A 347 1.85 0.41 10.58
N ALA A 348 2.47 1.59 10.75
CA ALA A 348 3.92 1.70 10.87
C ALA A 348 4.49 1.07 12.16
N ASP A 349 3.65 0.83 13.17
CA ASP A 349 4.08 0.29 14.47
C ASP A 349 3.96 -1.24 14.53
N GLY A 350 3.14 -1.83 13.66
CA GLY A 350 2.90 -3.27 13.64
C GLY A 350 1.59 -3.71 13.03
N VAL A 351 1.29 -4.98 13.26
CA VAL A 351 0.06 -5.63 12.81
C VAL A 351 -0.71 -6.14 14.01
N THR A 352 -2.02 -5.94 14.01
CA THR A 352 -2.95 -6.44 15.03
C THR A 352 -4.07 -7.22 14.36
N VAL A 353 -4.38 -8.40 14.89
CA VAL A 353 -5.47 -9.24 14.40
C VAL A 353 -6.61 -9.28 15.42
N TYR A 354 -7.81 -8.97 14.93
CA TYR A 354 -9.06 -8.99 15.66
C TYR A 354 -9.92 -10.18 15.21
N GLY A 355 -10.60 -10.85 16.14
CA GLY A 355 -11.56 -11.91 15.81
C GLY A 355 -12.19 -12.55 17.02
#